data_AF-A0A0C3MEM4-F1
#
_entry.id   AF-A0A0C3MEM4-F1
#
_cell.length_a   1.000
_cell.length_b   1.000
_cell.length_c   1.000
_cell.angle_alpha   90.00
_cell.angle_beta   90.00
_cell.angle_gamma   90.00
#
_symmetry.space_group_name_H-M   'P 1'
#
loop_
_entity.id
_entity.type
_entity.pdbx_description
1 polymer ?
#
loop_
_entity_poly.entity_id
_entity_poly.type
_entity_poly.pdbx_seq_one_letter_code
_entity_poly.pdbx_strand_id
1 'polypeptide(L)'
;MISERGRLSGVAIDLVSSFAPRLGPRFEPLVSIIIPALVKVLIRPNKIFVNRAQACLLLIIEHCHLPSIVPHLREAVKDKSQALRLAAIEATLQVLEQFDKSLLEVREGSALIKRHRGNVEDIESIVKDTARDANPTVRQVSRKVFEKYSEIWPERVEAYVI
;
A
#
# COMPACT_ATOMS: atom_id res chain seq x y z
N MET A 1 14.59 -8.04 9.08
CA MET A 1 14.04 -6.68 9.31
C MET A 1 13.38 -6.46 10.68
N ILE A 2 13.30 -7.45 11.59
CA ILE A 2 12.56 -7.34 12.86
C ILE A 2 13.51 -7.18 14.07
N SER A 3 14.68 -6.57 13.88
CA SER A 3 15.64 -6.43 15.00
C SER A 3 15.19 -5.36 15.99
N GLU A 4 15.35 -5.62 17.29
CA GLU A 4 15.19 -4.60 18.35
C GLU A 4 16.32 -3.58 18.35
N ARG A 5 17.47 -3.92 17.72
CA ARG A 5 18.55 -2.97 17.48
C ARG A 5 18.15 -2.08 16.31
N GLY A 6 17.69 -0.87 16.62
CA GLY A 6 17.25 0.12 15.63
C GLY A 6 18.22 0.28 14.45
N ARG A 7 19.54 0.28 14.70
CA ARG A 7 20.55 0.39 13.64
C ARG A 7 20.45 -0.70 12.57
N LEU A 8 20.17 -1.95 12.95
CA LEU A 8 20.08 -3.06 11.99
C LEU A 8 18.79 -3.00 11.16
N SER A 9 17.68 -2.60 11.77
CA SER A 9 16.41 -2.41 11.06
C SER A 9 16.48 -1.21 10.11
N GLY A 10 17.19 -0.15 10.47
CA GLY A 10 17.47 0.99 9.59
C GLY A 10 18.29 0.60 8.36
N VAL A 11 19.41 -0.10 8.55
CA VAL A 11 20.27 -0.56 7.44
C VAL A 11 19.54 -1.52 6.50
N ALA A 12 18.68 -2.39 7.03
CA ALA A 12 17.88 -3.27 6.19
C ALA A 12 16.89 -2.49 5.31
N ILE A 13 16.26 -1.44 5.84
CA ILE A 13 15.37 -0.56 5.06
C ILE A 13 16.17 0.19 3.99
N ASP A 14 17.36 0.70 4.33
CA ASP A 14 18.23 1.38 3.36
C ASP A 14 18.66 0.48 2.22
N LEU A 15 18.97 -0.77 2.53
CA LEU A 15 19.30 -1.76 1.52
C LEU A 15 18.13 -1.91 0.53
N VAL A 16 16.90 -2.10 1.03
CA VAL A 16 15.69 -2.18 0.19
C VAL A 16 15.53 -0.93 -0.66
N SER A 17 15.60 0.26 -0.06
CA SER A 17 15.52 1.54 -0.78
C SER A 17 16.59 1.68 -1.87
N SER A 18 17.77 1.08 -1.68
CA SER A 18 18.87 1.18 -2.65
C SER A 18 18.71 0.26 -3.87
N PHE A 19 18.01 -0.88 -3.74
CA PHE A 19 17.88 -1.85 -4.83
C PHE A 19 16.49 -1.86 -5.47
N ALA A 20 15.43 -1.44 -4.77
CA ALA A 20 14.07 -1.37 -5.35
C ALA A 20 14.04 -0.57 -6.67
N PRO A 21 14.67 0.62 -6.79
CA PRO A 21 14.69 1.37 -8.04
C PRO A 21 15.40 0.66 -9.19
N ARG A 22 16.38 -0.20 -8.87
CA ARG A 22 17.19 -0.94 -9.86
C ARG A 22 16.52 -2.24 -10.30
N LEU A 23 15.68 -2.82 -9.43
CA LEU A 23 14.92 -4.02 -9.74
C LEU A 23 13.66 -3.68 -10.54
N GLY A 24 12.98 -2.58 -10.19
CA GLY A 24 11.71 -2.21 -10.82
C GLY A 24 10.71 -3.38 -10.75
N PRO A 25 10.11 -3.79 -11.87
CA PRO A 25 9.18 -4.93 -11.91
C PRO A 25 9.77 -6.26 -11.41
N ARG A 26 11.10 -6.44 -11.45
CA ARG A 26 11.77 -7.65 -10.95
C ARG A 26 11.75 -7.76 -9.42
N PHE A 27 11.23 -6.74 -8.73
CA PHE A 27 11.02 -6.76 -7.28
C PHE A 27 9.83 -7.67 -6.88
N GLU A 28 8.95 -8.05 -7.80
CA GLU A 28 7.73 -8.85 -7.56
C GLU A 28 7.93 -10.04 -6.58
N PRO A 29 8.93 -10.92 -6.74
CA PRO A 29 9.10 -12.06 -5.82
C PRO A 29 9.39 -11.65 -4.37
N LEU A 30 9.91 -10.43 -4.16
CA LEU A 30 10.26 -9.90 -2.85
C LEU A 30 9.07 -9.26 -2.13
N VAL A 31 7.97 -8.93 -2.83
CA VAL A 31 6.80 -8.26 -2.26
C VAL A 31 6.26 -9.02 -1.05
N SER A 32 6.07 -10.33 -1.21
CA SER A 32 5.54 -11.22 -0.17
C SER A 32 6.39 -11.32 1.11
N ILE A 33 7.66 -10.91 1.03
CA ILE A 33 8.62 -10.96 2.14
C ILE A 33 8.85 -9.56 2.72
N ILE A 34 9.08 -8.58 1.85
CA ILE A 34 9.49 -7.23 2.23
C ILE A 34 8.31 -6.39 2.71
N ILE A 35 7.15 -6.43 2.04
CA ILE A 35 6.00 -5.60 2.44
C ILE A 35 5.49 -5.99 3.84
N PRO A 36 5.26 -7.27 4.18
CA PRO A 36 4.91 -7.64 5.56
C PRO A 36 5.97 -7.23 6.60
N ALA A 37 7.25 -7.24 6.22
CA ALA A 37 8.31 -6.79 7.10
C ALA A 37 8.31 -5.28 7.33
N LEU A 38 8.02 -4.46 6.31
CA LEU A 38 7.82 -3.02 6.44
C LEU A 38 6.61 -2.68 7.32
N VAL A 39 5.49 -3.39 7.13
CA VAL A 39 4.28 -3.25 7.97
C VAL A 39 4.61 -3.46 9.45
N LYS A 40 5.40 -4.48 9.79
CA LYS A 40 5.86 -4.71 11.18
C LYS A 40 6.72 -3.58 11.74
N VAL A 41 7.42 -2.83 10.89
CA VAL A 41 8.19 -1.65 11.32
C VAL A 41 7.28 -0.44 11.52
N LEU A 42 6.31 -0.25 10.63
CA LEU A 42 5.33 0.86 10.68
C LEU A 42 4.44 0.84 11.93
N ILE A 43 4.26 -0.33 12.57
CA ILE A 43 3.50 -0.45 13.83
C ILE A 43 4.35 -0.03 15.07
N ARG A 44 5.67 0.09 14.94
CA ARG A 44 6.54 0.40 16.08
C ARG A 44 6.36 1.85 16.56
N PRO A 45 6.50 2.13 17.86
CA PRO A 45 6.30 3.48 18.41
C PRO A 45 7.41 4.48 18.04
N ASN A 46 8.49 4.04 17.39
CA ASN A 46 9.61 4.91 17.05
C ASN A 46 9.39 5.60 15.70
N LYS A 47 9.05 6.90 15.77
CA LYS A 47 8.75 7.75 14.61
C LYS A 47 9.84 7.75 13.54
N ILE A 48 11.12 7.66 13.91
CA ILE A 48 12.23 7.63 12.95
C ILE A 48 12.14 6.37 12.07
N PHE A 49 11.85 5.22 12.67
CA PHE A 49 11.70 3.96 11.92
C PHE A 49 10.41 3.93 11.11
N VAL A 50 9.32 4.47 11.64
CA VAL A 50 8.05 4.58 10.92
C VAL A 50 8.23 5.43 9.66
N ASN A 51 8.77 6.65 9.79
CA ASN A 51 8.98 7.55 8.66
C ASN A 51 9.92 6.92 7.62
N ARG A 52 10.98 6.24 8.08
CA ARG A 52 11.92 5.56 7.16
C ARG A 52 11.26 4.39 6.42
N ALA A 53 10.48 3.57 7.12
CA ALA A 53 9.76 2.44 6.51
C ALA A 53 8.68 2.92 5.53
N GLN A 54 7.99 4.00 5.87
CA GLN A 54 7.00 4.63 4.99
C GLN A 54 7.66 5.17 3.71
N ALA A 55 8.75 5.92 3.84
CA ALA A 55 9.51 6.40 2.67
C ALA A 55 9.98 5.23 1.78
N CYS A 56 10.42 4.12 2.37
CA CYS A 56 10.79 2.92 1.63
C CYS A 56 9.60 2.29 0.91
N LEU A 57 8.41 2.23 1.53
CA LEU A 57 7.20 1.72 0.91
C LEU A 57 6.80 2.58 -0.31
N LEU A 58 6.79 3.90 -0.15
CA LEU A 58 6.47 4.84 -1.22
C LEU A 58 7.48 4.75 -2.38
N LEU A 59 8.77 4.58 -2.08
CA LEU A 59 9.82 4.39 -3.09
C LEU A 59 9.67 3.07 -3.86
N ILE A 60 9.24 1.98 -3.19
CA ILE A 60 8.92 0.72 -3.87
C ILE A 60 7.76 0.94 -4.85
N ILE A 61 6.70 1.63 -4.43
CA ILE A 61 5.54 1.93 -5.29
C ILE A 61 5.98 2.77 -6.49
N GLU A 62 6.77 3.81 -6.26
CA GLU A 62 7.30 4.73 -7.28
C GLU A 62 8.10 4.05 -8.38
N HIS A 63 8.91 3.05 -8.05
CA HIS A 63 9.80 2.46 -9.04
C HIS A 63 9.39 1.08 -9.53
N CYS A 64 8.63 0.32 -8.74
CA CYS A 64 8.36 -1.08 -9.06
C CYS A 64 7.03 -1.29 -9.77
N HIS A 65 6.03 -0.45 -9.52
CA HIS A 65 4.69 -0.54 -10.13
C HIS A 65 4.07 -1.95 -10.02
N LEU A 66 3.91 -2.45 -8.78
CA LEU A 66 3.50 -3.83 -8.50
C LEU A 66 2.11 -3.89 -7.86
N PRO A 67 1.06 -4.32 -8.58
CA PRO A 67 -0.30 -4.40 -8.05
C PRO A 67 -0.46 -5.36 -6.87
N SER A 68 0.40 -6.37 -6.76
CA SER A 68 0.42 -7.33 -5.64
C SER A 68 0.67 -6.69 -4.27
N ILE A 69 1.06 -5.40 -4.22
CA ILE A 69 1.13 -4.60 -3.01
C ILE A 69 -0.27 -4.23 -2.47
N VAL A 70 -1.26 -4.05 -3.33
CA VAL A 70 -2.61 -3.55 -2.96
C VAL A 70 -3.30 -4.43 -1.89
N PRO A 71 -3.32 -5.77 -2.00
CA PRO A 71 -3.88 -6.64 -0.95
C PRO A 71 -3.22 -6.46 0.42
N HIS A 72 -1.93 -6.09 0.46
CA HIS A 72 -1.21 -5.82 1.70
C HIS A 72 -1.63 -4.48 2.32
N LEU A 73 -1.86 -3.46 1.48
CA LEU A 73 -2.37 -2.16 1.93
C LEU A 73 -3.79 -2.28 2.49
N ARG A 74 -4.64 -3.10 1.85
CA ARG A 74 -6.00 -3.40 2.34
C ARG A 74 -5.99 -3.99 3.75
N GLU A 75 -5.07 -4.90 4.06
CA GLU A 75 -4.96 -5.42 5.42
C GLU A 75 -4.37 -4.38 6.39
N ALA A 76 -3.40 -3.57 5.92
CA ALA A 76 -2.76 -2.55 6.75
C ALA A 76 -3.72 -1.43 7.22
N VAL A 77 -4.68 -1.02 6.39
CA VAL A 77 -5.66 0.02 6.77
C VAL A 77 -6.64 -0.41 7.86
N LYS A 78 -6.71 -1.71 8.19
CA LYS A 78 -7.57 -2.23 9.26
C LYS A 78 -6.86 -2.34 10.62
N ASP A 79 -5.57 -2.02 10.67
CA ASP A 79 -4.76 -2.19 11.87
C ASP A 79 -5.09 -1.17 12.97
N LYS A 80 -4.84 -1.54 14.23
CA LYS A 80 -5.06 -0.65 15.38
C LYS A 80 -4.10 0.56 15.37
N SER A 81 -2.92 0.41 14.77
CA SER A 81 -1.92 1.48 14.65
C SER A 81 -2.38 2.57 13.69
N GLN A 82 -2.62 3.76 14.24
CA GLN A 82 -2.93 4.95 13.45
C GLN A 82 -1.84 5.29 12.43
N ALA A 83 -0.57 5.06 12.77
CA ALA A 83 0.56 5.34 11.89
C ALA A 83 0.57 4.40 10.68
N LEU A 84 0.27 3.11 10.89
CA LEU A 84 0.18 2.14 9.80
C LEU A 84 -1.00 2.45 8.87
N ARG A 85 -2.18 2.76 9.43
CA ARG A 85 -3.35 3.12 8.63
C ARG A 85 -3.08 4.35 7.76
N LEU A 86 -2.41 5.37 8.32
CA LEU A 86 -2.02 6.56 7.58
C LEU A 86 -1.02 6.25 6.45
N ALA A 87 0.04 5.50 6.76
CA ALA A 87 1.03 5.10 5.75
C ALA A 87 0.40 4.26 4.62
N ALA A 88 -0.56 3.39 4.95
CA ALA A 88 -1.24 2.55 3.98
C ALA A 88 -2.19 3.32 3.06
N ILE A 89 -2.96 4.29 3.59
CA ILE A 89 -3.83 5.11 2.75
C ILE A 89 -3.05 6.08 1.85
N GLU A 90 -1.91 6.60 2.33
CA GLU A 90 -1.00 7.42 1.50
C GLU A 90 -0.34 6.58 0.40
N ALA A 91 0.11 5.36 0.73
CA ALA A 91 0.60 4.41 -0.28
C ALA A 91 -0.47 4.07 -1.32
N THR A 92 -1.73 3.93 -0.90
CA THR A 92 -2.86 3.67 -1.81
C THR A 92 -3.11 4.85 -2.76
N LEU A 93 -3.02 6.09 -2.26
CA LEU A 93 -3.11 7.28 -3.10
C LEU A 93 -2.02 7.27 -4.16
N GLN A 94 -0.78 7.00 -3.77
CA GLN A 94 0.34 6.96 -4.71
C GLN A 94 0.19 5.86 -5.77
N VAL A 95 -0.34 4.69 -5.39
CA VAL A 95 -0.69 3.63 -6.36
C VAL A 95 -1.65 4.16 -7.42
N LEU A 96 -2.70 4.91 -7.04
CA LEU A 96 -3.66 5.48 -7.99
C LEU A 96 -3.08 6.62 -8.83
N GLU A 97 -2.09 7.35 -8.30
CA GLU A 97 -1.43 8.43 -9.03
C GLU A 97 -0.41 7.94 -10.06
N GLN A 98 0.20 6.77 -9.82
CA GLN A 98 1.35 6.29 -10.59
C GLN A 98 1.08 5.06 -11.44
N PHE A 99 0.15 4.18 -11.05
CA PHE A 99 -0.07 2.93 -11.78
C PHE A 99 -1.06 3.13 -12.91
N ASP A 100 -0.78 2.49 -14.06
CA ASP A 100 -1.71 2.48 -15.19
C ASP A 100 -3.00 1.74 -14.83
N LYS A 101 -4.15 2.24 -15.32
CA LYS A 101 -5.48 1.62 -15.14
C LYS A 101 -5.47 0.13 -15.52
N SER A 102 -4.88 -0.20 -16.67
CA SER A 102 -4.81 -1.57 -17.19
C SER A 102 -4.07 -2.53 -16.26
N LEU A 103 -3.04 -2.03 -15.55
CA LEU A 103 -2.24 -2.81 -14.62
C LEU A 103 -3.04 -3.17 -13.35
N LEU A 104 -3.90 -2.26 -12.88
CA LEU A 104 -4.75 -2.47 -11.71
C LEU A 104 -5.99 -3.33 -12.01
N GLU A 105 -6.46 -3.31 -13.26
CA GLU A 105 -7.58 -4.15 -13.73
C GLU A 105 -7.19 -5.61 -14.00
N VAL A 106 -5.88 -5.91 -14.09
CA VAL A 106 -5.41 -7.30 -14.22
C VAL A 106 -5.87 -8.08 -13.01
N ARG A 107 -6.79 -9.02 -13.23
CA ARG A 107 -7.06 -10.11 -12.29
C ARG A 107 -5.90 -11.07 -12.42
N GLU A 108 -5.06 -11.20 -11.40
CA GLU A 108 -3.92 -12.11 -11.44
C GLU A 108 -4.39 -13.51 -11.87
N GLY A 109 -4.02 -13.86 -13.10
CA GLY A 109 -4.36 -15.12 -13.76
C GLY A 109 -3.42 -16.21 -13.29
N SER A 110 -3.66 -16.74 -12.10
CA SER A 110 -3.26 -18.11 -11.76
C SER A 110 -4.44 -18.81 -11.10
N ALA A 111 -4.82 -19.96 -11.63
CA ALA A 111 -5.98 -20.74 -11.19
C ALA A 111 -5.93 -21.13 -9.69
N LEU A 112 -4.79 -20.94 -9.01
CA LEU A 112 -4.61 -21.11 -7.57
C LEU A 112 -5.13 -19.93 -6.72
N ILE A 113 -5.31 -18.74 -7.32
CA ILE A 113 -5.67 -17.49 -6.63
C ILE A 113 -7.09 -17.04 -7.01
N LYS A 114 -8.01 -17.98 -7.26
CA LYS A 114 -9.46 -17.69 -7.41
C LYS A 114 -10.13 -17.11 -6.15
N ARG A 115 -9.37 -16.90 -5.06
CA ARG A 115 -9.83 -16.37 -3.77
C ARG A 115 -9.51 -14.89 -3.53
N HIS A 116 -8.68 -14.26 -4.37
CA HIS A 116 -8.37 -12.84 -4.17
C HIS A 116 -9.38 -11.97 -4.92
N ARG A 117 -9.91 -10.97 -4.21
CA ARG A 117 -10.55 -9.79 -4.83
C ARG A 117 -9.55 -9.17 -5.82
N GLY A 118 -10.02 -8.58 -6.91
CA GLY A 118 -9.12 -7.83 -7.79
C GLY A 118 -8.61 -6.58 -7.09
N ASN A 119 -7.50 -6.01 -7.58
CA ASN A 119 -6.87 -4.85 -6.96
C ASN A 119 -7.83 -3.65 -6.87
N VAL A 120 -8.73 -3.50 -7.86
CA VAL A 120 -9.77 -2.47 -7.87
C VAL A 120 -10.76 -2.69 -6.71
N GLU A 121 -11.24 -3.92 -6.49
CA GLU A 121 -12.13 -4.22 -5.34
C GLU A 121 -11.42 -4.06 -3.98
N ASP A 122 -10.10 -4.24 -3.95
CA ASP A 122 -9.29 -4.00 -2.75
C ASP A 122 -9.11 -2.51 -2.46
N ILE A 123 -8.88 -1.67 -3.48
CA ILE A 123 -8.87 -0.20 -3.37
C ILE A 123 -10.24 0.30 -2.89
N GLU A 124 -11.31 -0.21 -3.49
CA GLU A 124 -12.67 0.04 -3.05
C GLU A 124 -12.87 -0.34 -1.56
N SER A 125 -12.35 -1.47 -1.12
CA SER A 125 -12.44 -1.89 0.28
C SER A 125 -11.64 -0.95 1.20
N ILE A 126 -10.45 -0.52 0.76
CA ILE A 126 -9.61 0.46 1.47
C ILE A 126 -10.39 1.75 1.70
N VAL A 127 -10.98 2.33 0.65
CA VAL A 127 -11.75 3.58 0.76
C VAL A 127 -12.92 3.44 1.74
N LYS A 128 -13.67 2.32 1.67
CA LYS A 128 -14.76 2.01 2.60
C LYS A 128 -14.30 2.00 4.05
N ASP A 129 -13.19 1.33 4.33
CA ASP A 129 -12.65 1.19 5.68
C ASP A 129 -12.07 2.52 6.22
N THR A 130 -11.43 3.33 5.37
CA THR A 130 -10.76 4.58 5.78
C THR A 130 -11.65 5.83 5.76
N ALA A 131 -12.77 5.82 5.02
CA ALA A 131 -13.65 6.99 4.91
C ALA A 131 -14.22 7.43 6.28
N ARG A 132 -14.43 6.48 7.19
CA ARG A 132 -14.95 6.69 8.54
C ARG A 132 -13.89 6.46 9.63
N ASP A 133 -12.60 6.51 9.28
CA ASP A 133 -11.51 6.31 10.25
C ASP A 133 -11.61 7.29 11.42
N ALA A 134 -11.24 6.88 12.63
CA ALA A 134 -11.22 7.76 13.79
C ALA A 134 -10.25 8.96 13.61
N ASN A 135 -9.13 8.76 12.91
CA ASN A 135 -8.14 9.81 12.65
C ASN A 135 -8.59 10.73 11.49
N PRO A 136 -8.74 12.05 11.71
CA PRO A 136 -9.13 13.00 10.67
C PRO A 136 -8.15 13.06 9.48
N THR A 137 -6.85 12.84 9.70
CA THR A 137 -5.86 12.84 8.62
C THR A 137 -6.06 11.65 7.68
N VAL A 138 -6.37 10.47 8.22
CA VAL A 138 -6.69 9.29 7.40
C VAL A 138 -7.94 9.56 6.55
N ARG A 139 -8.98 10.17 7.14
CA ARG A 139 -10.19 10.55 6.40
C ARG A 139 -9.90 11.58 5.29
N GLN A 140 -8.97 12.52 5.51
CA GLN A 140 -8.57 13.50 4.50
C GLN A 140 -7.89 12.82 3.30
N VAL A 141 -6.93 11.93 3.55
CA VAL A 141 -6.26 11.20 2.46
C VAL A 141 -7.24 10.25 1.78
N SER A 142 -8.13 9.59 2.52
CA SER A 142 -9.17 8.72 1.97
C SER A 142 -10.09 9.44 0.98
N ARG A 143 -10.38 10.74 1.18
CA ARG A 143 -11.15 11.53 0.21
C ARG A 143 -10.38 11.73 -1.09
N LYS A 144 -9.08 12.05 -1.02
CA LYS A 144 -8.21 12.17 -2.20
C LYS A 144 -8.13 10.85 -2.98
N VAL A 145 -8.02 9.73 -2.26
CA VAL A 145 -8.04 8.38 -2.86
C VAL A 145 -9.36 8.15 -3.59
N PHE A 146 -10.49 8.51 -2.99
CA PHE A 146 -11.81 8.36 -3.63
C PHE A 146 -11.99 9.29 -4.84
N GLU A 147 -11.52 10.54 -4.76
CA GLU A 147 -11.51 11.48 -5.90
C GLU A 147 -10.73 10.88 -7.07
N LYS A 148 -9.50 10.41 -6.80
CA LYS A 148 -8.65 9.81 -7.84
C LYS A 148 -9.24 8.51 -8.40
N TYR A 149 -9.80 7.67 -7.52
CA TYR A 149 -10.50 6.46 -7.93
C TYR A 149 -11.68 6.78 -8.88
N SER A 150 -12.46 7.81 -8.54
CA SER A 150 -13.63 8.23 -9.34
C SER A 150 -13.24 8.80 -10.71
N GLU A 151 -12.05 9.41 -10.83
CA GLU A 151 -11.50 9.82 -12.12
C GLU A 151 -11.11 8.63 -13.00
N ILE A 152 -10.58 7.55 -12.40
CA ILE A 152 -10.06 6.38 -13.14
C ILE A 152 -11.20 5.42 -13.54
N TRP A 153 -12.17 5.21 -12.66
CA TRP A 153 -13.30 4.28 -12.85
C TRP A 153 -14.66 4.93 -12.56
N PRO A 154 -15.07 5.97 -13.32
CA PRO A 154 -16.37 6.61 -13.14
C PRO A 154 -17.54 5.61 -13.22
N GLU A 155 -17.43 4.60 -14.09
CA GLU A 155 -18.43 3.54 -14.28
C GLU A 155 -18.67 2.68 -13.02
N ARG A 156 -17.68 2.59 -12.13
CA ARG A 156 -17.79 1.79 -10.90
C ARG A 156 -18.34 2.62 -9.74
N VAL A 157 -18.27 3.95 -9.80
CA VAL A 157 -18.76 4.85 -8.75
C VAL A 157 -20.28 4.78 -8.63
N GLU A 158 -20.99 4.71 -9.75
CA GLU A 158 -22.46 4.62 -9.77
C GLU A 158 -22.98 3.33 -9.12
N ALA A 159 -22.25 2.22 -9.27
CA ALA A 159 -22.56 0.96 -8.58
C ALA A 159 -22.15 0.96 -7.10
N TYR A 160 -21.33 1.92 -6.69
CA TYR A 160 -20.74 2.02 -5.35
C TYR A 160 -21.53 2.93 -4.40
N VAL A 161 -22.38 3.81 -4.95
CA VAL A 161 -23.29 4.70 -4.22
C VAL A 161 -24.73 4.12 -4.29
N ILE A 162 -24.97 3.00 -3.61
CA ILE A 162 -26.31 2.50 -3.23
C ILE A 162 -26.28 2.08 -1.77
#